data_AF-A0A937U1G2-F1
#
_entry.id   AF-A0A937U1G2-F1
#
_cell.length_a   1.000
_cell.length_b   1.000
_cell.length_c   1.000
_cell.angle_alpha   90.00
_cell.angle_beta   90.00
_cell.angle_gamma   90.00
#
_symmetry.space_group_name_H-M   'P 1'
#
loop_
_entity.id
_entity.type
_entity.pdbx_description
1 polymer ?
#
loop_
_entity_poly.entity_id
_entity_poly.type
_entity_poly.pdbx_seq_one_letter_code
_entity_poly.pdbx_strand_id
1 'polypeptide(L)'
;MANKWYKVGKGLQAYSHESRKYGKRFDRYIRGRYMVRGKINNNPFGWESDFAKAERSRLQAEGGGVAKRSLLEFAAGELERLRANAKAGAGPSTLKEDKALADEKARADEEARLSEERQSMTFGEYFETVYYPIAKTSKK
;
A
#
# COMPACT_ATOMS: atom_id res chain seq x y z
N MET A 1 -6.71 -20.17 20.36
CA MET A 1 -7.87 -19.37 20.82
C MET A 1 -8.08 -18.22 19.85
N ALA A 2 -9.32 -17.83 19.53
CA ALA A 2 -9.57 -16.70 18.64
C ALA A 2 -9.32 -15.36 19.34
N ASN A 3 -8.65 -14.42 18.68
CA ASN A 3 -8.39 -13.09 19.23
C ASN A 3 -9.72 -12.35 19.52
N LYS A 4 -9.88 -11.84 20.74
CA LYS A 4 -11.09 -11.10 21.16
C LYS A 4 -11.09 -9.69 20.57
N TRP A 5 -11.94 -9.46 19.58
CA TRP A 5 -12.12 -8.16 18.94
C TRP A 5 -13.04 -7.27 19.77
N TYR A 6 -12.68 -6.00 19.91
CA TYR A 6 -13.51 -4.95 20.52
C TYR A 6 -13.61 -3.73 19.61
N LYS A 7 -14.68 -2.95 19.77
CA LYS A 7 -14.96 -1.74 19.00
C LYS A 7 -14.09 -0.59 19.52
N VAL A 8 -13.43 0.14 18.62
CA VAL A 8 -12.60 1.31 18.98
C VAL A 8 -13.09 2.59 18.29
N GLY A 9 -13.83 2.47 17.20
CA GLY A 9 -14.38 3.61 16.47
C GLY A 9 -15.48 3.22 15.50
N LYS A 10 -15.86 4.14 14.60
CA LYS A 10 -16.96 3.95 13.64
C LYS A 10 -16.60 2.94 12.55
N GLY A 11 -16.84 1.66 12.86
CA GLY A 11 -16.44 0.52 12.05
C GLY A 11 -14.95 0.20 12.15
N LEU A 12 -14.27 0.70 13.18
CA LEU A 12 -12.93 0.25 13.55
C LEU A 12 -13.04 -0.74 14.71
N GLN A 13 -12.32 -1.85 14.58
CA GLN A 13 -12.17 -2.85 15.62
C GLN A 13 -10.69 -3.07 15.91
N ALA A 14 -10.39 -3.44 17.15
CA ALA A 14 -9.04 -3.83 17.53
C ALA A 14 -9.05 -5.11 18.37
N TYR A 15 -7.92 -5.79 18.40
CA TYR A 15 -7.59 -6.74 19.45
C TYR A 15 -6.19 -6.42 19.98
N SER A 16 -5.96 -6.77 21.24
CA SER A 16 -4.66 -6.58 21.89
C SER A 16 -3.79 -7.81 21.66
N HIS A 17 -2.50 -7.60 21.39
CA HIS A 17 -1.52 -8.66 21.34
C HIS A 17 -1.31 -9.27 22.74
N GLU A 18 -1.00 -10.56 22.81
CA GLU A 18 -0.79 -11.27 24.07
C GLU A 18 0.49 -10.83 24.80
N SER A 19 1.63 -10.76 24.09
CA SER A 19 2.94 -10.40 24.66
C SER A 19 3.54 -9.06 24.19
N ARG A 20 3.25 -8.61 22.96
CA ARG A 20 3.84 -7.39 22.36
C ARG A 20 3.35 -6.14 23.09
N LYS A 21 4.27 -5.32 23.58
CA LYS A 21 3.98 -4.04 24.26
C LYS A 21 4.11 -2.85 23.32
N TYR A 22 3.26 -1.85 23.53
CA TYR A 22 3.35 -0.54 22.93
C TYR A 22 3.05 0.54 23.98
N GLY A 23 4.08 1.27 24.38
CA GLY A 23 4.00 2.18 25.52
C GLY A 23 3.67 1.42 26.81
N LYS A 24 2.66 1.90 27.55
CA LYS A 24 2.21 1.30 28.83
C LYS A 24 1.23 0.14 28.66
N ARG A 25 0.75 -0.14 27.45
CA ARG A 25 -0.28 -1.15 27.17
C ARG A 25 0.24 -2.18 26.17
N PHE A 26 -0.50 -3.27 26.01
CA PHE A 26 -0.26 -4.19 24.90
C PHE A 26 -0.54 -3.50 23.56
N ASP A 27 0.22 -3.92 22.55
CA ASP A 27 0.06 -3.44 21.19
C ASP A 27 -1.29 -3.85 20.64
N ARG A 28 -1.89 -3.00 19.83
CA ARG A 28 -3.22 -3.24 19.26
C ARG A 28 -3.12 -3.42 17.77
N TYR A 29 -3.78 -4.44 17.26
CA TYR A 29 -4.01 -4.59 15.85
C TYR A 29 -5.33 -3.93 15.49
N ILE A 30 -5.34 -3.04 14.50
CA ILE A 30 -6.53 -2.31 14.08
C ILE A 30 -7.00 -2.81 12.72
N ARG A 31 -8.32 -2.99 12.58
CA ARG A 31 -8.99 -3.25 11.30
C ARG A 31 -10.21 -2.36 11.11
N GLY A 32 -10.50 -2.04 9.85
CA GLY A 32 -11.76 -1.45 9.42
C GLY A 32 -12.75 -2.51 8.94
N ARG A 33 -14.01 -2.35 9.28
CA ARG A 33 -15.15 -3.17 8.81
C ARG A 33 -16.22 -2.24 8.23
N TYR A 34 -16.61 -2.53 6.99
CA TYR A 34 -17.64 -1.78 6.27
C TYR A 34 -18.22 -2.62 5.13
N MET A 35 -19.38 -2.22 4.64
CA MET A 35 -20.01 -2.86 3.49
C MET A 35 -19.55 -2.20 2.20
N VAL A 36 -19.25 -3.03 1.21
CA VAL A 36 -19.00 -2.64 -0.18
C VAL A 36 -19.81 -3.59 -1.05
N ARG A 37 -20.70 -3.04 -1.90
CA ARG A 37 -21.54 -3.82 -2.83
C ARG A 37 -22.27 -4.99 -2.15
N GLY A 38 -22.87 -4.74 -0.98
CA GLY A 38 -23.61 -5.73 -0.20
C GLY A 38 -22.76 -6.78 0.52
N LYS A 39 -21.43 -6.76 0.38
CA LYS A 39 -20.51 -7.67 1.07
C LYS A 39 -19.75 -6.93 2.17
N ILE A 40 -19.60 -7.59 3.32
CA ILE A 40 -18.80 -7.08 4.43
C ILE A 40 -17.34 -7.29 4.10
N ASN A 41 -16.59 -6.18 4.01
CA ASN A 41 -15.16 -6.19 3.80
C ASN A 41 -14.42 -5.82 5.08
N ASN A 42 -13.30 -6.51 5.29
CA ASN A 42 -12.38 -6.28 6.40
C ASN A 42 -11.07 -5.74 5.83
N ASN A 43 -10.73 -4.50 6.17
CA ASN A 43 -9.45 -3.92 5.80
C ASN A 43 -8.50 -3.93 7.01
N PRO A 44 -7.39 -4.68 6.95
CA PRO A 44 -6.37 -4.62 7.97
C PRO A 44 -5.57 -3.32 7.85
N PHE A 45 -5.43 -2.58 8.96
CA PHE A 45 -4.53 -1.42 9.03
C PHE A 45 -3.19 -1.76 9.70
N GLY A 46 -3.14 -2.83 10.49
CA GLY A 46 -1.91 -3.34 11.09
C GLY A 46 -1.77 -3.00 12.57
N TRP A 47 -0.55 -3.12 13.07
CA TRP A 47 -0.17 -2.87 14.46
C TRP A 47 0.10 -1.40 14.71
N GLU A 48 -0.39 -0.88 15.83
CA GLU A 48 -0.15 0.52 16.22
C GLU A 48 1.33 0.84 16.39
N SER A 49 2.12 -0.08 16.95
CA SER A 49 3.55 0.19 17.12
C SER A 49 4.34 0.19 15.80
N ASP A 50 3.91 -0.58 14.81
CA ASP A 50 4.53 -0.56 13.47
C ASP A 50 4.20 0.73 12.73
N PHE A 51 2.94 1.16 12.79
CA PHE A 51 2.54 2.46 12.25
C PHE A 51 3.31 3.61 12.91
N ALA A 52 3.43 3.59 14.24
CA ALA A 52 4.17 4.63 14.97
C ALA A 52 5.68 4.64 14.67
N LYS A 53 6.28 3.51 14.27
CA LYS A 53 7.66 3.48 13.75
C LYS A 53 7.72 4.13 12.37
N ALA A 54 6.85 3.70 11.45
CA ALA A 54 6.79 4.23 10.09
C ALA A 54 6.55 5.74 10.06
N GLU A 55 5.59 6.23 10.85
CA GLU A 55 5.26 7.65 10.91
C GLU A 55 6.41 8.49 11.48
N ARG A 56 7.14 7.96 12.46
CA ARG A 56 8.36 8.61 12.96
C ARG A 56 9.44 8.69 11.90
N SER A 57 9.67 7.61 11.15
CA SER A 57 10.63 7.60 10.05
C SER A 57 10.25 8.60 8.95
N ARG A 58 8.96 8.70 8.61
CA ARG A 58 8.43 9.68 7.65
C ARG A 58 8.72 11.12 8.09
N LEU A 59 8.35 11.47 9.32
CA LEU A 59 8.57 12.80 9.88
C LEU A 59 10.05 13.17 9.96
N GLN A 60 10.91 12.20 10.31
CA GLN A 60 12.36 12.40 10.35
C GLN A 60 12.94 12.71 8.96
N ALA A 61 12.42 12.07 7.91
CA ALA A 61 12.83 12.34 6.52
C ALA A 61 12.33 13.71 6.03
N GLU A 62 11.11 14.12 6.43
CA GLU A 62 10.51 15.41 6.06
C GLU A 62 11.07 16.61 6.87
N GLY A 63 11.99 16.38 7.82
CA GLY A 63 12.55 17.44 8.67
C GLY A 63 11.55 18.04 9.68
N GLY A 64 10.39 17.40 9.87
CA GLY A 64 9.29 17.88 10.69
C GLY A 64 9.27 17.32 12.11
N GLY A 65 8.91 18.16 13.09
CA GLY A 65 8.71 17.77 14.49
C GLY A 65 7.25 17.48 14.85
N VAL A 66 7.02 16.27 15.39
CA VAL A 66 5.92 15.87 16.31
C VAL A 66 4.46 16.02 15.82
N ALA A 67 4.15 16.08 14.53
CA ALA A 67 2.78 15.82 14.07
C ALA A 67 2.50 14.31 14.11
N LYS A 68 2.32 13.75 15.32
CA LYS A 68 1.99 12.32 15.52
C LYS A 68 0.51 12.09 15.21
N ARG A 69 0.15 11.85 13.95
CA ARG A 69 -1.16 11.24 13.66
C ARG A 69 -1.19 9.86 14.31
N SER A 70 -2.25 9.54 15.04
CA SER A 70 -2.41 8.20 15.60
C SER A 70 -2.86 7.22 14.52
N LEU A 71 -2.54 5.92 14.66
CA LEU A 71 -3.06 4.90 13.72
C LEU A 71 -4.59 4.90 13.69
N LEU A 72 -5.25 5.23 14.80
CA LEU A 72 -6.71 5.33 14.85
C LEU A 72 -7.25 6.47 13.98
N GLU A 73 -6.65 7.65 14.05
CA GLU A 73 -7.02 8.79 13.20
C GLU A 73 -6.70 8.52 11.73
N PHE A 74 -5.58 7.86 11.46
CA PHE A 74 -5.22 7.39 10.11
C PHE A 74 -6.27 6.43 9.57
N ALA A 75 -6.53 5.35 10.31
CA ALA A 75 -7.50 4.33 9.94
C ALA A 75 -8.92 4.88 9.82
N ALA A 76 -9.31 5.85 10.65
CA ALA A 76 -10.63 6.49 10.58
C ALA A 76 -10.80 7.28 9.28
N GLY A 77 -9.85 8.17 8.96
CA GLY A 77 -9.90 8.96 7.73
C GLY A 77 -9.82 8.10 6.47
N GLU A 78 -8.98 7.07 6.49
CA GLU A 78 -8.85 6.14 5.35
C GLU A 78 -10.12 5.31 5.16
N LEU A 79 -10.75 4.86 6.24
CA LEU A 79 -12.02 4.16 6.18
C LEU A 79 -13.15 5.05 5.65
N GLU A 80 -13.13 6.34 5.96
CA GLU A 80 -14.08 7.32 5.40
C GLU A 80 -13.87 7.52 3.90
N ARG A 81 -12.61 7.66 3.45
CA ARG A 81 -12.26 7.72 2.02
C ARG A 81 -12.78 6.50 1.27
N LEU A 82 -12.49 5.30 1.77
CA LEU A 82 -12.91 4.05 1.12
C LEU A 82 -14.44 3.87 1.10
N ARG A 83 -15.13 4.32 2.15
CA ARG A 83 -16.60 4.35 2.18
C ARG A 83 -17.18 5.36 1.20
N ALA A 84 -16.56 6.53 1.07
CA ALA A 84 -16.96 7.54 0.10
C ALA A 84 -16.81 7.00 -1.32
N ASN A 85 -15.68 6.38 -1.64
CA ASN A 85 -15.45 5.72 -2.94
C ASN A 85 -16.46 4.61 -3.20
N ALA A 86 -16.74 3.76 -2.20
CA ALA A 86 -17.76 2.71 -2.31
C ALA A 86 -19.17 3.26 -2.55
N LYS A 87 -19.50 4.43 -1.99
CA LYS A 87 -20.80 5.10 -2.19
C LYS A 87 -20.87 5.80 -3.55
N ALA A 88 -19.81 6.49 -3.96
CA ALA A 88 -19.74 7.21 -5.22
C ALA A 88 -19.58 6.26 -6.43
N GLY A 89 -19.08 5.04 -6.21
CA GLY A 89 -18.72 4.11 -7.27
C GLY A 89 -17.46 4.52 -8.04
N ALA A 90 -16.74 5.54 -7.55
CA ALA A 90 -15.54 6.09 -8.17
C ALA A 90 -14.32 5.88 -7.27
N GLY A 91 -13.23 5.38 -7.84
CA GLY A 91 -11.99 5.10 -7.14
C GLY A 91 -11.98 3.76 -6.38
N PRO A 92 -10.83 3.41 -5.76
CA PRO A 92 -10.67 2.15 -5.04
C PRO A 92 -11.54 2.14 -3.79
N SER A 93 -12.36 1.12 -3.67
CA SER A 93 -13.27 0.92 -2.55
C SER A 93 -12.65 0.09 -1.43
N THR A 94 -11.49 -0.53 -1.66
CA THR A 94 -10.72 -1.31 -0.68
C THR A 94 -9.21 -1.04 -0.80
N LEU A 95 -8.45 -1.30 0.27
CA LEU A 95 -6.98 -1.20 0.23
C LEU A 95 -6.33 -2.17 -0.78
N LYS A 96 -6.98 -3.31 -1.04
CA LYS A 96 -6.51 -4.27 -2.04
C LYS A 96 -6.64 -3.70 -3.45
N GLU A 97 -7.77 -3.05 -3.74
CA GLU A 97 -7.98 -2.35 -5.02
C GLU A 97 -7.01 -1.17 -5.17
N ASP A 98 -6.77 -0.43 -4.09
CA ASP A 98 -5.82 0.69 -4.07
C ASP A 98 -4.41 0.22 -4.42
N LYS A 99 -3.94 -0.89 -3.81
CA LYS A 99 -2.66 -1.51 -4.14
C LYS A 99 -2.63 -2.00 -5.59
N ALA A 100 -3.68 -2.67 -6.06
CA ALA A 100 -3.72 -3.18 -7.43
C ALA A 100 -3.61 -2.05 -8.46
N LEU A 101 -4.27 -0.91 -8.20
CA LEU A 101 -4.19 0.27 -9.05
C LEU A 101 -2.78 0.88 -9.05
N ALA A 102 -2.13 0.94 -7.87
CA ALA A 102 -0.76 1.42 -7.76
C ALA A 102 0.24 0.51 -8.50
N ASP A 103 0.09 -0.81 -8.34
CA ASP A 103 0.92 -1.81 -9.02
C ASP A 103 0.72 -1.75 -10.55
N GLU A 104 -0.52 -1.55 -11.02
CA GLU A 104 -0.83 -1.37 -12.44
C GLU A 104 -0.20 -0.12 -13.02
N LYS A 105 -0.31 1.02 -12.30
CA LYS A 105 0.33 2.26 -12.71
C LYS A 105 1.86 2.11 -12.75
N ALA A 106 2.46 1.50 -11.74
CA ALA A 106 3.91 1.28 -11.70
C ALA A 106 4.40 0.42 -12.88
N ARG A 107 3.66 -0.63 -13.26
CA ARG A 107 3.97 -1.44 -14.44
C ARG A 107 3.84 -0.65 -15.73
N ALA A 108 2.78 0.15 -15.88
CA ALA A 108 2.60 0.99 -17.06
C ALA A 108 3.73 2.03 -17.20
N ASP A 109 4.14 2.64 -16.08
CA ASP A 109 5.26 3.59 -16.05
C ASP A 109 6.59 2.90 -16.39
N GLU A 110 6.83 1.69 -15.91
CA GLU A 110 8.01 0.89 -16.25
C GLU A 110 8.02 0.47 -17.73
N GLU A 111 6.90 0.01 -18.26
CA GLU A 111 6.74 -0.33 -19.68
C GLU A 111 6.94 0.89 -20.59
N ALA A 112 6.43 2.06 -20.18
CA ALA A 112 6.66 3.31 -20.88
C ALA A 112 8.15 3.69 -20.88
N ARG A 113 8.82 3.60 -19.72
CA ARG A 113 10.27 3.86 -19.61
C ARG A 113 11.08 2.91 -20.50
N LEU A 114 10.78 1.61 -20.47
CA LEU A 114 11.44 0.62 -21.32
C LEU A 114 11.17 0.86 -22.81
N SER A 115 9.97 1.33 -23.16
CA SER A 115 9.64 1.74 -24.53
C SER A 115 10.44 2.97 -24.97
N GLU A 116 10.55 3.99 -24.12
CA GLU A 116 11.35 5.19 -24.38
C GLU A 116 12.84 4.87 -24.50
N GLU A 117 13.38 4.03 -23.62
CA GLU A 117 14.75 3.52 -23.70
C GLU A 117 14.97 2.76 -25.02
N ARG A 118 14.03 1.90 -25.42
CA ARG A 118 14.10 1.18 -26.70
C ARG A 118 14.03 2.10 -27.91
N GLN A 119 13.23 3.16 -27.84
CA GLN A 119 13.07 4.14 -28.93
C GLN A 119 14.25 5.12 -29.01
N SER A 120 14.93 5.39 -27.89
CA SER A 120 16.09 6.27 -27.81
C SER A 120 17.42 5.55 -28.06
N MET A 121 17.43 4.20 -28.07
CA MET A 121 18.62 3.42 -28.38
C MET A 121 19.09 3.70 -29.82
N THR A 122 20.38 3.98 -29.96
CA THR A 122 20.98 4.26 -31.25
C THR A 122 21.14 2.99 -32.09
N PHE A 123 21.27 3.14 -33.41
CA PHE A 123 21.51 2.00 -34.31
C PHE A 123 22.77 1.20 -33.92
N GLY A 124 23.85 1.88 -33.54
CA GLY A 124 25.11 1.24 -33.14
C GLY A 124 24.94 0.38 -31.88
N GLU A 125 24.30 0.93 -30.84
CA GLU A 125 24.01 0.21 -29.60
C GLU A 125 23.11 -1.00 -29.85
N TYR A 126 22.04 -0.85 -30.65
CA TYR A 126 21.19 -1.98 -31.04
C TYR A 126 21.97 -3.05 -31.82
N PHE A 127 22.82 -2.62 -32.75
CA PHE A 127 23.61 -3.53 -33.59
C PHE A 127 24.54 -4.39 -32.72
N GLU A 128 25.28 -3.78 -31.80
CA GLU A 128 26.26 -4.48 -30.97
C GLU A 128 25.62 -5.31 -29.85
N THR A 129 24.57 -4.80 -29.20
CA THR A 129 24.00 -5.44 -28.00
C THR A 129 22.90 -6.46 -28.28
N VAL A 130 22.07 -6.23 -29.32
CA VAL A 130 20.92 -7.07 -29.64
C VAL A 130 21.17 -7.87 -30.91
N TYR A 131 21.48 -7.22 -32.03
CA TYR A 131 21.49 -7.88 -33.34
C TYR A 131 22.70 -8.78 -33.57
N TYR A 132 23.92 -8.30 -33.31
CA TYR A 132 25.17 -9.02 -33.60
C TYR A 132 25.32 -10.34 -32.81
N PRO A 133 24.98 -10.42 -31.50
CA PRO A 133 24.96 -11.68 -30.77
C PRO A 133 23.97 -12.69 -31.35
N ILE A 134 22.74 -12.25 -31.68
CA ILE A 134 21.70 -13.11 -32.27
C ILE A 134 22.15 -13.63 -33.64
N ALA A 135 22.76 -12.77 -34.47
CA ALA A 135 23.25 -13.15 -35.79
C ALA A 135 24.34 -14.23 -35.71
N LYS A 136 25.23 -14.20 -34.72
CA LYS A 136 26.25 -15.24 -34.52
C LYS A 136 25.66 -16.61 -34.19
N THR A 137 24.53 -16.66 -33.50
CA THR A 137 23.91 -17.92 -33.09
C THR A 137 22.95 -18.46 -34.16
N SER A 138 22.26 -17.57 -34.86
CA SER A 138 21.21 -17.94 -35.82
C SER A 138 21.68 -18.11 -37.26
N LYS A 139 22.73 -17.39 -37.68
CA LYS A 139 23.31 -17.54 -39.02
C LYS A 139 24.45 -18.55 -38.95
N LYS A 140 24.10 -19.81 -39.21
CA LYS A 140 25.03 -20.85 -39.66
C LYS A 140 25.02 -20.92 -41.18
#